data_AF-A0A835RBB8-F1
#
_entry.id   AF-A0A835RBB8-F1
#
_cell.length_a   1.000
_cell.length_b   1.000
_cell.length_c   1.000
_cell.angle_alpha   90.00
_cell.angle_beta   90.00
_cell.angle_gamma   90.00
#
_symmetry.space_group_name_H-M   'P 1'
#
loop_
_entity.id
_entity.type
_entity.pdbx_description
1 polymer ?
#
loop_
_entity_poly.entity_id
_entity_poly.type
_entity_poly.pdbx_seq_one_letter_code
_entity_poly.pdbx_strand_id
1 'polypeptide(L)'
;MAGELIEFEEGTIGIALNLESDNVGVVLMSDGLMIKEGSSVKAIGKIAQVPVSEAYLGRVINALTKPIDGRDEISSSNLAIGQKASSVAQAQAYRQMSLLLRRPPGREAYPGDVFYLHSRLLERAAKLSSRLGEGSMTALPIVETRSEMFHDISKNVISITDGQIFLSHDLFNAGIKPAINVAISVSE
;
A
#
# COMPACT_ATOMS: atom_id res chain seq x y z
N MET A 1 8.22 -1.36 -19.35
CA MET A 1 7.33 -2.44 -18.83
C MET A 1 6.36 -1.83 -17.82
N ALA A 2 5.18 -2.43 -17.60
CA ALA A 2 4.27 -1.94 -16.56
C ALA A 2 4.88 -2.21 -15.17
N GLY A 3 4.85 -1.21 -14.28
CA GLY A 3 5.47 -1.27 -12.96
C GLY A 3 6.98 -1.03 -12.93
N GLU A 4 7.57 -0.62 -14.05
CA GLU A 4 8.99 -0.30 -14.14
C GLU A 4 9.33 1.05 -13.47
N LEU A 5 10.50 1.12 -12.84
CA LEU A 5 11.04 2.37 -12.31
C LEU A 5 11.62 3.23 -13.45
N ILE A 6 11.30 4.52 -13.40
CA ILE A 6 11.80 5.52 -14.33
C ILE A 6 12.53 6.59 -13.52
N GLU A 7 13.68 7.02 -14.00
CA GLU A 7 14.46 8.12 -13.44
C GLU A 7 14.41 9.32 -14.38
N PHE A 8 14.03 10.48 -13.84
CA PHE A 8 14.04 11.75 -14.54
C PHE A 8 15.44 12.37 -14.47
N GLU A 9 15.76 13.28 -15.39
CA GLU A 9 17.07 13.94 -15.48
C GLU A 9 17.54 14.59 -14.17
N GLU A 10 16.61 15.09 -13.37
CA GLU A 10 16.90 15.73 -12.07
C GLU A 10 16.97 14.74 -10.89
N GLY A 11 16.84 13.43 -11.14
CA GLY A 11 16.92 12.37 -10.14
C GLY A 11 15.59 11.97 -9.49
N THR A 12 14.48 12.62 -9.86
CA THR A 12 13.13 12.20 -9.43
C THR A 12 12.84 10.78 -9.94
N ILE A 13 12.27 9.93 -9.07
CA ILE A 13 11.88 8.57 -9.43
C ILE A 13 10.37 8.52 -9.67
N GLY A 14 9.96 7.81 -10.72
CA GLY A 14 8.58 7.48 -11.02
C GLY A 14 8.35 6.01 -11.29
N ILE A 15 7.10 5.58 -11.28
CA ILE A 15 6.66 4.24 -11.65
C ILE A 15 5.78 4.35 -12.90
N ALA A 16 6.12 3.61 -13.95
CA ALA A 16 5.30 3.47 -15.15
C ALA A 16 4.05 2.65 -14.82
N LEU A 17 2.86 3.25 -14.89
CA LEU A 17 1.61 2.56 -14.56
C LEU A 17 0.69 2.34 -15.76
N ASN A 18 0.60 3.33 -16.66
CA ASN A 18 -0.24 3.25 -17.85
C ASN A 18 0.64 3.26 -19.09
N LEU A 19 0.54 2.23 -19.93
CA LEU A 19 1.28 2.15 -21.19
C LEU A 19 0.28 2.28 -22.33
N GLU A 20 0.20 3.48 -22.91
CA GLU A 20 -0.64 3.75 -24.08
C GLU A 20 0.17 3.59 -25.37
N SER A 21 -0.48 3.65 -26.52
CA SER A 21 0.20 3.49 -27.82
C SER A 21 1.13 4.66 -28.15
N ASP A 22 0.84 5.84 -27.61
CA ASP A 22 1.47 7.12 -27.93
C ASP A 22 2.15 7.77 -26.71
N ASN A 23 1.82 7.35 -25.49
CA ASN A 23 2.39 7.91 -24.27
C ASN A 23 2.50 6.88 -23.12
N VAL A 24 3.21 7.26 -22.06
CA VAL A 24 3.33 6.47 -20.83
C VAL A 24 2.93 7.33 -19.63
N GLY A 25 1.91 6.90 -18.90
CA GLY A 25 1.51 7.49 -17.63
C GLY A 25 2.43 7.04 -16.49
N VAL A 26 3.19 7.98 -15.95
CA VAL A 26 4.15 7.77 -14.85
C VAL A 26 3.63 8.45 -13.58
N VAL A 27 3.64 7.74 -12.46
CA VAL A 27 3.37 8.32 -11.14
C VAL A 27 4.69 8.59 -10.43
N LEU A 28 4.89 9.84 -10.01
CA LEU A 28 6.10 10.29 -9.32
C LEU A 28 6.07 9.82 -7.85
N MET A 29 7.26 9.46 -7.35
CA MET A 29 7.46 9.04 -5.95
C MET A 29 7.94 10.18 -5.05
N SER A 30 8.13 11.38 -5.61
CA SER A 30 8.44 12.63 -4.92
C SER A 30 7.70 13.79 -5.61
N ASP A 31 7.96 15.03 -5.18
CA ASP A 31 7.46 16.20 -5.87
C ASP A 31 8.02 16.30 -7.30
N GLY A 32 7.19 16.80 -8.21
CA GLY A 32 7.54 16.99 -9.61
C GLY A 32 7.87 18.43 -9.98
N LEU A 33 8.16 19.28 -9.00
CA LEU A 33 8.24 20.74 -9.18
C LEU A 33 9.33 21.17 -10.16
N MET A 34 10.42 20.41 -10.25
CA MET A 34 11.53 20.72 -11.15
C MET A 34 11.44 20.00 -12.50
N ILE A 35 10.48 19.09 -12.68
CA ILE A 35 10.32 18.37 -13.95
C ILE A 35 9.80 19.34 -15.01
N LYS A 36 10.52 19.42 -16.13
CA LYS A 36 10.19 20.28 -17.26
C LYS A 36 9.71 19.46 -18.45
N GLU A 37 8.78 20.02 -19.20
CA GLU A 37 8.39 19.44 -20.48
C GLU A 37 9.60 19.33 -21.41
N GLY A 38 9.75 18.17 -22.07
CA GLY A 38 10.89 17.87 -22.93
C GLY A 38 12.15 17.39 -22.21
N SER A 39 12.18 17.34 -20.87
CA SER A 39 13.30 16.76 -20.13
C SER A 39 13.49 15.28 -20.45
N SER A 40 14.74 14.81 -20.41
CA SER A 40 15.03 13.40 -20.66
C SER A 40 14.57 12.51 -19.49
N VAL A 41 14.12 11.30 -19.84
CA VAL A 41 13.75 10.26 -18.87
C VAL A 41 14.43 8.95 -19.24
N LYS A 42 14.87 8.21 -18.22
CA LYS A 42 15.57 6.93 -18.39
C LYS A 42 14.78 5.81 -17.71
N ALA A 43 14.53 4.76 -18.46
CA ALA A 43 13.99 3.53 -17.91
C ALA A 43 15.11 2.78 -17.15
N ILE A 44 14.86 2.39 -15.90
CA ILE A 44 15.87 1.72 -15.07
C ILE A 44 16.02 0.23 -15.45
N GLY A 45 15.09 -0.33 -16.24
CA GLY A 45 15.11 -1.74 -16.63
C GLY A 45 14.72 -2.70 -15.50
N LYS A 46 14.25 -2.16 -14.37
CA LYS A 46 13.86 -2.91 -13.18
C LYS A 46 12.44 -2.56 -12.79
N ILE A 47 11.62 -3.58 -12.59
CA ILE A 47 10.36 -3.45 -11.86
C ILE A 47 10.68 -2.97 -10.45
N ALA A 48 9.79 -2.17 -9.86
CA ALA A 48 9.97 -1.66 -8.51
C ALA A 48 10.37 -2.80 -7.53
N GLN A 49 11.56 -2.64 -6.93
CA GLN A 49 12.18 -3.58 -5.99
C GLN A 49 12.46 -2.87 -4.66
N VAL A 50 12.30 -3.60 -3.56
CA VAL A 50 12.58 -3.15 -2.20
C VAL A 50 13.66 -4.07 -1.63
N PRO A 51 14.82 -3.53 -1.24
CA PRO A 51 15.81 -4.30 -0.52
C PRO A 51 15.28 -4.79 0.84
N VAL A 52 15.75 -5.97 1.24
CA VAL A 52 15.41 -6.63 2.50
C VAL A 52 16.68 -7.12 3.19
N SER A 53 16.73 -7.02 4.51
CA SER A 53 17.78 -7.58 5.36
C SER A 53 17.36 -7.51 6.83
N GLU A 54 18.08 -8.22 7.70
CA GLU A 54 17.92 -8.07 9.15
C GLU A 54 18.33 -6.68 9.65
N ALA A 55 19.15 -5.95 8.87
CA ALA A 55 19.61 -4.59 9.21
C ALA A 55 18.49 -3.54 9.21
N TYR A 56 17.28 -3.88 8.73
CA TYR A 56 16.09 -3.04 8.84
C TYR A 56 15.45 -3.06 10.23
N LEU A 57 15.76 -4.04 11.08
CA LEU A 57 15.18 -4.14 12.42
C LEU A 57 15.55 -2.91 13.26
N GLY A 58 14.54 -2.20 13.77
CA GLY A 58 14.73 -1.00 14.59
C GLY A 58 15.08 0.27 13.80
N ARG A 59 14.93 0.26 12.47
CA ARG A 59 15.09 1.43 11.59
C ARG A 59 13.74 2.07 11.26
N VAL A 60 13.74 3.37 11.00
CA VAL A 60 12.59 4.06 10.37
C VAL A 60 12.94 4.36 8.92
N ILE A 61 12.15 3.81 7.99
CA ILE A 61 12.38 3.93 6.54
C ILE A 61 11.16 4.53 5.85
N ASN A 62 11.39 5.14 4.69
CA ASN A 62 10.32 5.56 3.79
C ASN A 62 9.88 4.42 2.83
N ALA A 63 8.91 4.72 1.95
CA ALA A 63 8.40 3.75 0.97
C ALA A 63 9.43 3.30 -0.09
N LEU A 64 10.53 4.04 -0.23
CA LEU A 64 11.68 3.73 -1.10
C LEU A 64 12.80 3.02 -0.33
N THR A 65 12.55 2.53 0.89
CA THR A 65 13.52 1.87 1.79
C THR A 65 14.71 2.72 2.22
N LYS A 66 14.67 4.04 1.99
CA LYS A 66 15.70 4.94 2.47
C LYS A 66 15.46 5.23 3.97
N PRO A 67 16.49 5.20 4.80
CA PRO A 67 16.35 5.55 6.21
C PRO A 67 16.01 7.03 6.38
N ILE A 68 15.08 7.31 7.29
CA ILE A 68 14.64 8.67 7.67
C ILE A 68 14.84 8.94 9.17
N ASP A 69 15.51 8.02 9.87
CA ASP A 69 15.86 8.11 11.29
C ASP A 69 17.17 8.87 11.55
N GLY A 70 17.83 9.39 10.51
CA GLY A 70 19.10 10.11 10.61
C GLY A 70 20.32 9.22 10.91
N ARG A 71 20.18 7.89 10.83
CA ARG A 71 21.29 6.93 10.98
C ARG A 71 21.85 6.53 9.61
N ASP A 72 22.98 5.83 9.62
CA ASP A 72 23.70 5.37 8.43
C ASP A 72 22.86 4.49 7.48
N GLU A 73 23.35 4.32 6.25
CA GLU A 73 22.71 3.49 5.23
C GLU A 73 22.54 2.01 5.67
N ILE A 74 21.54 1.36 5.09
CA ILE A 74 21.17 -0.03 5.42
C ILE A 74 21.80 -0.98 4.40
N SER A 75 22.77 -1.78 4.83
CA SER A 75 23.28 -2.90 4.03
C SER A 75 22.17 -3.93 3.79
N SER A 76 21.88 -4.25 2.53
CA SER A 76 20.74 -5.10 2.19
C SER A 76 20.83 -5.80 0.83
N SER A 77 20.07 -6.89 0.67
CA SER A 77 19.91 -7.65 -0.58
C SER A 77 18.53 -7.37 -1.21
N ASN A 78 18.35 -7.57 -2.51
CA ASN A 78 17.15 -7.12 -3.23
C ASN A 78 15.98 -8.13 -3.16
N LEU A 79 14.74 -7.64 -2.99
CA LEU A 79 13.50 -8.39 -3.22
C LEU A 79 12.53 -7.56 -4.10
N ALA A 80 11.63 -8.22 -4.85
CA ALA A 80 10.56 -7.52 -5.58
C ALA A 80 9.51 -6.91 -4.64
N ILE A 81 8.98 -5.73 -4.99
CA ILE A 81 7.98 -5.05 -4.17
C ILE A 81 6.64 -5.80 -4.23
N GLY A 82 6.04 -5.99 -3.06
CA GLY A 82 4.59 -5.95 -2.93
C GLY A 82 4.21 -4.87 -1.93
N GLN A 83 3.15 -4.11 -2.22
CA GLN A 83 2.75 -2.91 -1.50
C GLN A 83 2.59 -3.17 0.01
N LYS A 84 2.80 -2.16 0.87
CA LYS A 84 2.49 -2.20 2.31
C LYS A 84 1.97 -0.82 2.73
N ALA A 85 0.73 -0.73 3.18
CA ALA A 85 0.19 0.46 3.85
C ALA A 85 -1.15 0.14 4.54
N SER A 86 -1.59 1.06 5.41
CA SER A 86 -2.95 1.10 5.97
C SER A 86 -3.99 1.12 4.85
N SER A 87 -4.97 0.23 4.89
CA SER A 87 -5.89 -0.02 3.76
C SER A 87 -6.67 1.22 3.34
N VAL A 88 -7.18 2.04 4.27
CA VAL A 88 -7.97 3.24 3.92
C VAL A 88 -7.14 4.35 3.30
N ALA A 89 -6.03 4.75 3.94
CA ALA A 89 -5.14 5.77 3.40
C ALA A 89 -4.52 5.33 2.06
N GLN A 90 -4.18 4.05 1.94
CA GLN A 90 -3.72 3.44 0.70
C GLN A 90 -4.78 3.49 -0.39
N ALA A 91 -6.05 3.17 -0.07
CA ALA A 91 -7.15 3.24 -1.02
C ALA A 91 -7.37 4.68 -1.50
N GLN A 92 -7.34 5.67 -0.59
CA GLN A 92 -7.49 7.08 -0.93
C GLN A 92 -6.35 7.58 -1.83
N ALA A 93 -5.10 7.22 -1.54
CA ALA A 93 -3.96 7.54 -2.39
C ALA A 93 -4.09 6.88 -3.78
N TYR A 94 -4.48 5.60 -3.83
CA TYR A 94 -4.69 4.89 -5.08
C TYR A 94 -5.84 5.48 -5.92
N ARG A 95 -6.89 5.97 -5.25
CA ARG A 95 -7.98 6.72 -5.87
C ARG A 95 -7.46 7.99 -6.54
N GLN A 96 -6.68 8.80 -5.84
CA GLN A 96 -6.11 10.03 -6.39
C GLN A 96 -5.23 9.74 -7.62
N MET A 97 -4.34 8.75 -7.52
CA MET A 97 -3.50 8.31 -8.64
C MET A 97 -4.36 7.88 -9.85
N SER A 98 -5.39 7.07 -9.61
CA SER A 98 -6.25 6.56 -10.69
C SER A 98 -7.04 7.67 -11.38
N LEU A 99 -7.55 8.64 -10.63
CA LEU A 99 -8.27 9.80 -11.16
C LEU A 99 -7.36 10.71 -11.98
N LEU A 100 -6.12 10.95 -11.52
CA LEU A 100 -5.13 11.74 -12.27
C LEU A 100 -4.72 11.05 -13.57
N LEU A 101 -4.63 9.72 -13.55
CA LEU A 101 -4.44 8.88 -14.74
C LEU A 101 -5.69 8.74 -15.59
N ARG A 102 -6.77 9.47 -15.28
CA ARG A 102 -8.05 9.47 -16.02
C ARG A 102 -8.68 8.09 -16.15
N ARG A 103 -8.40 7.19 -15.21
CA ARG A 103 -9.07 5.89 -15.15
C ARG A 103 -10.55 6.10 -14.78
N PRO A 104 -11.48 5.35 -15.41
CA PRO A 104 -12.90 5.49 -15.11
C PRO A 104 -13.17 5.13 -13.63
N PRO A 105 -13.79 6.04 -12.86
CA PRO A 105 -14.11 5.79 -11.46
C PRO A 105 -15.40 4.96 -11.32
N GLY A 106 -15.49 4.23 -10.22
CA GLY A 106 -16.68 3.53 -9.75
C GLY A 106 -17.29 4.22 -8.51
N ARG A 107 -17.75 3.40 -7.56
CA ARG A 107 -18.43 3.86 -6.35
C ARG A 107 -17.47 4.64 -5.43
N GLU A 108 -17.97 5.72 -4.81
CA GLU A 108 -17.17 6.67 -4.00
C GLU A 108 -15.91 7.22 -4.73
N ALA A 109 -15.96 7.23 -6.06
CA ALA A 109 -14.88 7.59 -6.98
C ALA A 109 -13.64 6.67 -6.94
N TYR A 110 -13.70 5.50 -6.30
CA TYR A 110 -12.60 4.52 -6.34
C TYR A 110 -12.51 3.81 -7.69
N PRO A 111 -11.32 3.40 -8.14
CA PRO A 111 -11.17 2.59 -9.34
C PRO A 111 -11.75 1.18 -9.13
N GLY A 112 -12.17 0.51 -10.21
CA GLY A 112 -12.83 -0.80 -10.14
C GLY A 112 -11.95 -1.94 -9.57
N ASP A 113 -10.63 -1.76 -9.56
CA ASP A 113 -9.65 -2.72 -9.05
C ASP A 113 -9.21 -2.44 -7.59
N VAL A 114 -9.90 -1.55 -6.87
CA VAL A 114 -9.59 -1.27 -5.45
C VAL A 114 -9.74 -2.48 -4.53
N PHE A 115 -10.65 -3.41 -4.85
CA PHE A 115 -10.76 -4.68 -4.14
C PHE A 115 -9.49 -5.53 -4.35
N TYR A 116 -9.04 -5.63 -5.60
CA TYR A 116 -7.84 -6.38 -5.98
C TYR A 116 -6.57 -5.82 -5.32
N LEU A 117 -6.52 -4.51 -5.09
CA LEU A 117 -5.44 -3.85 -4.36
C LEU A 117 -5.26 -4.41 -2.95
N HIS A 118 -6.37 -4.62 -2.23
CA HIS A 118 -6.35 -5.12 -0.86
C HIS A 118 -6.17 -6.64 -0.81
N SER A 119 -6.82 -7.38 -1.70
CA SER A 119 -6.73 -8.84 -1.70
C SER A 119 -5.29 -9.30 -1.96
N ARG A 120 -4.64 -8.80 -3.02
CA ARG A 120 -3.24 -9.16 -3.32
C ARG A 120 -2.25 -8.78 -2.21
N LEU A 121 -2.63 -7.83 -1.35
CA LEU A 121 -1.83 -7.41 -0.21
C LEU A 121 -2.01 -8.39 0.96
N LEU A 122 -3.26 -8.62 1.37
CA LEU A 122 -3.59 -9.39 2.55
C LEU A 122 -3.37 -10.90 2.35
N GLU A 123 -3.62 -11.42 1.15
CA GLU A 123 -3.39 -12.84 0.78
C GLU A 123 -1.91 -13.26 0.83
N ARG A 124 -0.98 -12.31 1.03
CA ARG A 124 0.44 -12.63 1.25
C ARG A 124 0.73 -13.01 2.69
N ALA A 125 -0.16 -12.65 3.63
CA ALA A 125 -0.06 -13.02 5.02
C ALA A 125 -0.65 -14.42 5.19
N ALA A 126 0.23 -15.42 5.31
CA ALA A 126 -0.17 -16.82 5.42
C ALA A 126 0.80 -17.59 6.31
N LYS A 127 0.39 -18.80 6.71
CA LYS A 127 1.29 -19.81 7.27
C LYS A 127 1.78 -20.73 6.16
N LEU A 128 3.10 -20.84 6.03
CA LEU A 128 3.73 -21.72 5.07
C LEU A 128 3.67 -23.18 5.53
N SER A 129 3.66 -24.09 4.56
CA SER A 129 3.72 -25.54 4.83
C SER A 129 5.08 -25.97 5.40
N SER A 130 5.14 -27.19 5.97
CA SER A 130 6.38 -27.78 6.49
C SER A 130 7.49 -27.91 5.44
N ARG A 131 7.14 -28.06 4.15
CA ARG A 131 8.11 -28.07 3.05
C ARG A 131 8.81 -26.73 2.80
N LEU A 132 8.21 -25.63 3.28
CA LEU A 132 8.69 -24.25 3.10
C LEU A 132 9.19 -23.63 4.42
N GLY A 133 9.46 -24.46 5.44
CA GLY A 133 10.04 -24.01 6.71
C GLY A 133 9.05 -23.47 7.75
N GLU A 134 7.74 -23.66 7.56
CA GLU A 134 6.68 -23.34 8.53
C GLU A 134 6.55 -21.89 9.01
N GLY A 135 7.28 -20.96 8.37
CA GLY A 135 7.19 -19.53 8.66
C GLY A 135 5.77 -18.99 8.48
N SER A 136 5.43 -17.94 9.21
CA SER A 136 4.14 -17.28 9.10
C SER A 136 4.29 -15.77 9.05
N MET A 137 3.31 -15.12 8.41
CA MET A 137 3.14 -13.68 8.44
C MET A 137 1.68 -13.40 8.82
N THR A 138 1.47 -12.73 9.96
CA THR A 138 0.14 -12.30 10.40
C THR A 138 -0.09 -10.85 10.01
N ALA A 139 -1.18 -10.57 9.30
CA ALA A 139 -1.59 -9.21 8.97
C ALA A 139 -2.66 -8.72 9.95
N LEU A 140 -2.50 -7.49 10.44
CA LEU A 140 -3.50 -6.79 11.25
C LEU A 140 -3.86 -5.47 10.55
N PRO A 141 -4.72 -5.51 9.50
CA PRO A 141 -5.11 -4.30 8.80
C PRO A 141 -5.98 -3.42 9.68
N ILE A 142 -5.74 -2.10 9.61
CA ILE A 142 -6.54 -1.10 10.32
C ILE A 142 -7.38 -0.34 9.29
N VAL A 143 -8.69 -0.27 9.54
CA VAL A 143 -9.66 0.46 8.73
C VAL A 143 -10.32 1.51 9.59
N GLU A 144 -10.19 2.76 9.20
CA GLU A 144 -10.99 3.85 9.77
C GLU A 144 -12.40 3.83 9.15
N THR A 145 -13.43 3.75 9.98
CA THR A 145 -14.83 3.87 9.55
C THR A 145 -15.34 5.27 9.86
N ARG A 146 -15.95 5.94 8.87
CA ARG A 146 -16.67 7.20 9.10
C ARG A 146 -18.16 6.87 9.26
N SER A 147 -18.75 7.19 10.41
CA SER A 147 -20.16 6.86 10.77
C SER A 147 -20.48 5.37 10.92
N GLU A 148 -21.71 5.06 11.34
CA GLU A 148 -22.21 3.72 11.72
C GLU A 148 -22.36 2.73 10.55
N MET A 149 -22.30 3.19 9.30
CA MET A 149 -22.38 2.31 8.13
C MET A 149 -20.99 1.96 7.57
N PHE A 150 -20.77 0.66 7.33
CA PHE A 150 -19.57 0.19 6.63
C PHE A 150 -19.49 0.82 5.23
N HIS A 151 -18.48 1.68 5.03
CA HIS A 151 -18.09 2.17 3.71
C HIS A 151 -17.58 1.03 2.83
N ASP A 152 -17.56 1.24 1.51
CA ASP A 152 -17.20 0.18 0.55
C ASP A 152 -15.80 -0.41 0.80
N ILE A 153 -14.83 0.42 1.20
CA ILE A 153 -13.49 -0.05 1.57
C ILE A 153 -13.53 -0.94 2.80
N SER A 154 -14.32 -0.59 3.82
CA SER A 154 -14.44 -1.38 5.04
C SER A 154 -15.08 -2.74 4.75
N LYS A 155 -16.13 -2.78 3.91
CA LYS A 155 -16.76 -4.03 3.47
C LYS A 155 -15.78 -4.92 2.71
N ASN A 156 -15.01 -4.34 1.79
CA ASN A 156 -14.00 -5.06 1.02
C ASN A 156 -12.96 -5.71 1.94
N VAL A 157 -12.40 -4.94 2.89
CA VAL A 157 -11.38 -5.48 3.81
C VAL A 157 -11.97 -6.56 4.70
N ILE A 158 -13.16 -6.35 5.28
CA ILE A 158 -13.84 -7.36 6.11
C ILE A 158 -14.05 -8.66 5.34
N SER A 159 -14.41 -8.59 4.06
CA SER A 159 -14.60 -9.79 3.22
C SER A 159 -13.32 -10.53 2.83
N ILE A 160 -12.15 -9.95 3.07
CA ILE A 160 -10.83 -10.54 2.76
C ILE A 160 -10.17 -11.11 4.01
N THR A 161 -10.40 -10.50 5.18
CA THR A 161 -9.78 -10.90 6.44
C THR A 161 -10.51 -12.06 7.11
N ASP A 162 -9.77 -12.91 7.83
CA ASP A 162 -10.29 -14.04 8.63
C ASP A 162 -11.03 -13.59 9.93
N GLY A 163 -11.67 -12.43 9.91
CA GLY A 163 -12.36 -11.83 11.04
C GLY A 163 -12.06 -10.34 11.22
N GLN A 164 -12.74 -9.74 12.19
CA GLN A 164 -12.61 -8.33 12.51
C GLN A 164 -12.70 -8.06 14.00
N ILE A 165 -11.96 -7.04 14.46
CA ILE A 165 -12.11 -6.42 15.77
C ILE A 165 -12.73 -5.04 15.55
N PHE A 166 -13.98 -4.86 15.99
CA PHE A 166 -14.68 -3.59 15.85
C PHE A 166 -14.52 -2.75 17.12
N LEU A 167 -13.98 -1.54 16.99
CA LEU A 167 -13.82 -0.59 18.09
C LEU A 167 -14.95 0.44 18.07
N SER A 168 -15.74 0.51 19.15
CA SER A 168 -16.89 1.42 19.26
C SER A 168 -16.55 2.70 20.02
N HIS A 169 -17.03 3.84 19.51
CA HIS A 169 -16.90 5.11 20.19
C HIS A 169 -17.72 5.15 21.50
N ASP A 170 -18.91 4.55 21.52
CA ASP A 170 -19.79 4.54 22.68
C ASP A 170 -19.18 3.76 23.85
N LEU A 171 -18.60 2.59 23.57
CA LEU A 171 -17.90 1.79 24.57
C LEU A 171 -16.69 2.54 25.14
N PHE A 172 -15.93 3.22 24.27
CA PHE A 172 -14.79 4.02 24.69
C PHE A 172 -15.22 5.19 25.60
N ASN A 173 -16.29 5.90 25.24
CA ASN A 173 -16.85 7.01 26.00
C ASN A 173 -17.45 6.56 27.34
N ALA A 174 -18.00 5.35 27.39
CA ALA A 174 -18.46 4.70 28.62
C ALA A 174 -17.32 4.21 29.53
N GLY A 175 -16.05 4.41 29.15
CA GLY A 175 -14.87 4.04 29.93
C GLY A 175 -14.39 2.60 29.71
N ILE A 176 -15.02 1.83 28.82
CA ILE A 176 -14.61 0.46 28.51
C ILE A 176 -13.41 0.52 27.56
N LYS A 177 -12.25 0.06 28.04
CA LYS A 177 -10.97 0.08 27.32
C LYS A 177 -10.25 -1.27 27.49
N PRO A 178 -9.89 -1.98 26.40
CA PRO A 178 -10.10 -1.61 25.00
C PRO A 178 -11.59 -1.65 24.60
N ALA A 179 -12.02 -0.71 23.76
CA ALA A 179 -13.42 -0.48 23.41
C ALA A 179 -13.96 -1.45 22.36
N ILE A 180 -13.73 -2.75 22.57
CA ILE A 180 -14.07 -3.81 21.61
C ILE A 180 -15.55 -4.14 21.70
N ASN A 181 -16.27 -3.99 20.58
CA ASN A 181 -17.64 -4.45 20.47
C ASN A 181 -17.67 -5.94 20.14
N VAL A 182 -17.85 -6.77 21.17
CA VAL A 182 -17.86 -8.24 21.07
C VAL A 182 -19.01 -8.77 20.19
N ALA A 183 -20.12 -8.04 20.08
CA ALA A 183 -21.27 -8.48 19.28
C ALA A 183 -21.02 -8.41 17.76
N ILE A 184 -20.10 -7.53 17.32
CA ILE A 184 -19.77 -7.32 15.90
C ILE A 184 -18.42 -7.95 15.53
N SER A 185 -17.55 -8.10 16.53
CA SER A 185 -16.22 -8.69 16.33
C SER A 185 -16.32 -10.20 16.16
N VAL A 186 -15.55 -10.75 15.22
CA VAL A 186 -15.53 -12.19 14.90
C VAL A 186 -14.11 -12.62 14.59
N SER A 187 -13.84 -13.91 14.82
CA SER A 187 -12.64 -14.62 14.34
C SER A 187 -13.14 -15.89 13.68
N GLU A 188 -12.73 -16.12 12.44
CA GLU A 188 -13.00 -17.36 11.69
C GLU A 188 -11.84 -18.36 11.81
#